data_AF-A0A443ZVJ6-F1
#
_entry.id   AF-A0A443ZVJ6-F1
#
_cell.length_a   1.000
_cell.length_b   1.000
_cell.length_c   1.000
_cell.angle_alpha   90.00
_cell.angle_beta   90.00
_cell.angle_gamma   90.00
#
_symmetry.space_group_name_H-M   'P 1'
#
loop_
_entity.id
_entity.type
_entity.pdbx_description
1 polymer ?
#
loop_
_entity_poly.entity_id
_entity_poly.type
_entity_poly.pdbx_seq_one_letter_code
_entity_poly.pdbx_strand_id
1 'polypeptide(L)' 'MQDGFTARANDRVVLMYDVNAEFNGVLISAKANHWNQFDLDNQWVGYWVHAKENTWLRYTLRNQWYGFTT' A
#
# COMPACT_ATOMS: atom_id res chain seq x y z
N MET A 1 9.26 8.32 -1.01
CA MET A 1 8.30 8.53 -2.11
C MET A 1 6.99 8.98 -1.48
N GLN A 2 6.30 9.96 -2.05
CA GLN A 2 5.05 10.47 -1.48
C GLN A 2 3.89 9.84 -2.28
N ASP A 3 3.12 8.96 -1.65
CA ASP A 3 2.00 8.28 -2.31
C ASP A 3 0.86 9.29 -2.56
N GLY A 4 0.30 9.28 -3.77
CA GLY A 4 -0.80 10.14 -4.18
C GLY A 4 -2.16 9.50 -3.90
N PHE A 5 -2.48 8.42 -4.61
CA PHE A 5 -3.75 7.70 -4.44
C PHE A 5 -3.63 6.21 -4.77
N THR A 6 -4.68 5.46 -4.43
CA THR A 6 -4.79 4.03 -4.73
C THR A 6 -6.06 3.73 -5.51
N ALA A 7 -6.00 2.78 -6.44
CA ALA A 7 -7.15 2.31 -7.19
C ALA A 7 -7.30 0.78 -7.06
N ARG A 8 -8.49 0.31 -6.68
CA ARG A 8 -8.74 -1.12 -6.54
C ARG A 8 -8.88 -1.76 -7.92
N ALA A 9 -7.97 -2.68 -8.26
CA ALA A 9 -8.03 -3.43 -9.52
C ALA A 9 -8.94 -4.66 -9.39
N ASN A 10 -8.88 -5.34 -8.25
CA ASN A 10 -9.76 -6.46 -7.91
C ASN A 10 -9.76 -6.72 -6.38
N ASP A 11 -10.28 -7.87 -5.93
CA ASP A 11 -10.36 -8.20 -4.51
C ASP A 11 -9.01 -8.47 -3.82
N ARG A 12 -7.97 -8.76 -4.60
CA ARG A 12 -6.63 -9.11 -4.08
C ARG A 12 -5.55 -8.11 -4.45
N VAL A 13 -5.84 -7.15 -5.32
CA VAL A 13 -4.85 -6.21 -5.85
C VAL A 13 -5.38 -4.78 -5.85
N VAL A 14 -4.58 -3.88 -5.31
CA VAL A 14 -4.76 -2.43 -5.38
C VAL A 14 -3.53 -1.81 -6.03
N LEU A 15 -3.75 -0.92 -6.99
CA LEU A 15 -2.70 -0.18 -7.69
C LEU A 15 -2.35 1.08 -6.90
N MET A 16 -1.07 1.43 -6.86
CA MET A 16 -0.56 2.62 -6.21
C MET A 16 -0.07 3.63 -7.25
N TYR A 17 -0.40 4.90 -7.02
CA TYR A 17 0.03 6.02 -7.83
C TYR A 17 0.66 7.10 -6.95
N ASP A 18 1.69 7.74 -7.47
CA ASP A 18 2.32 8.88 -6.80
C ASP A 18 1.50 10.18 -6.96
N VAL A 19 2.00 11.29 -6.42
CA VAL A 19 1.36 12.61 -6.50
C VAL A 19 1.26 13.17 -7.92
N ASN A 20 2.01 12.64 -8.88
CA ASN A 20 1.96 12.99 -10.30
C ASN A 20 1.04 12.07 -11.10
N ALA A 21 0.33 11.17 -10.42
CA ALA A 21 -0.48 10.10 -11.03
C ALA A 21 0.33 9.08 -11.83
N GLU A 22 1.62 8.92 -11.53
CA GLU A 22 2.45 7.86 -12.09
C GLU A 22 2.31 6.58 -11.27
N PHE A 23 2.19 5.45 -11.96
CA PHE A 23 2.10 4.13 -11.31
C PHE A 23 3.42 3.82 -10.59
N ASN A 24 3.35 3.53 -9.29
CA ASN A 24 4.55 3.37 -8.45
C ASN A 24 4.60 2.07 -7.64
N GLY A 25 3.61 1.18 -7.79
CA GLY A 25 3.61 -0.13 -7.14
C GLY A 25 2.23 -0.75 -6.98
N VAL A 26 2.19 -1.87 -6.27
CA VAL A 26 0.95 -2.60 -5.98
C VAL A 26 0.87 -3.02 -4.52
N LEU A 27 -0.37 -3.12 -4.03
CA LEU A 27 -0.70 -3.78 -2.78
C LEU A 27 -1.36 -5.12 -3.10
N ILE A 28 -0.84 -6.20 -2.52
CA ILE A 28 -1.37 -7.55 -2.68
C ILE A 28 -1.92 -8.04 -1.32
N SER A 29 -3.14 -8.58 -1.32
CA SER A 29 -3.78 -9.07 -0.09
C SER A 29 -3.01 -10.25 0.47
N ALA A 30 -2.50 -10.12 1.69
CA ALA A 30 -1.85 -11.22 2.39
C ALA A 30 -2.86 -12.00 3.25
N LYS A 31 -3.75 -11.26 3.92
CA LYS A 31 -4.85 -11.77 4.74
C LYS A 31 -5.86 -10.64 4.97
N ALA A 32 -6.97 -10.94 5.63
CA ALA A 32 -7.94 -9.92 6.04
C ALA A 32 -7.23 -8.76 6.74
N ASN A 33 -7.58 -7.53 6.35
CA ASN A 33 -7.06 -6.29 6.93
C ASN A 33 -5.54 -6.09 6.81
N HIS A 34 -4.90 -6.77 5.85
CA HIS A 34 -3.45 -6.68 5.64
C HIS A 34 -3.07 -6.75 4.16
N TRP A 35 -2.26 -5.80 3.70
CA TRP A 35 -1.69 -5.76 2.36
C TRP A 35 -0.18 -5.74 2.39
N ASN A 36 0.46 -6.46 1.48
CA ASN A 36 1.89 -6.33 1.22
C ASN A 36 2.13 -5.37 0.07
N GLN A 37 3.07 -4.44 0.24
CA GLN A 37 3.44 -3.45 -0.77
C GLN A 37 4.64 -3.92 -1.58
N PHE A 38 4.47 -3.92 -2.89
CA PHE A 38 5.53 -4.22 -3.86
C PHE A 38 5.80 -3.00 -4.73
N ASP A 39 7.08 -2.73 -4.99
CA ASP A 39 7.50 -1.70 -5.94
C ASP A 39 7.47 -2.20 -7.41
N LEU A 40 7.93 -1.35 -8.33
CA LEU A 40 7.94 -1.65 -9.77
C LEU A 40 8.93 -2.77 -10.16
N ASP A 41 9.93 -3.03 -9.31
CA ASP A 41 10.90 -4.13 -9.47
C ASP A 41 10.40 -5.42 -8.79
N ASN A 42 9.11 -5.45 -8.40
CA ASN A 42 8.46 -6.52 -7.64
C ASN A 42 9.16 -6.83 -6.31
N GLN A 43 9.89 -5.89 -5.72
CA GLN A 43 10.47 -6.06 -4.40
C GLN A 43 9.42 -5.79 -3.34
N TRP A 44 9.38 -6.64 -2.31
CA TRP A 44 8.57 -6.36 -1.13
C TRP A 44 9.22 -5.22 -0.35
N VAL A 45 8.52 -4.11 -0.18
CA VAL A 45 9.09 -2.88 0.42
C VAL A 45 8.37 -2.43 1.69
N GLY A 46 7.17 -2.95 1.94
CA GLY A 46 6.38 -2.58 3.11
C GLY A 46 5.08 -3.35 3.24
N TYR A 47 4.27 -2.96 4.21
CA TYR A 47 2.95 -3.54 4.41
C TYR A 47 1.98 -2.53 5.02
N TRP A 48 0.70 -2.74 4.75
CA TRP A 48 -0.38 -1.88 5.20
C TRP A 48 -1.32 -2.66 6.10
N VAL A 49 -1.75 -2.04 7.20
CA VAL A 49 -2.65 -2.64 8.19
C VAL A 49 -3.88 -1.75 8.34
N HIS A 50 -5.07 -2.34 8.25
CA HIS A 50 -6.30 -1.60 8.51
C HIS A 50 -6.36 -1.18 9.98
N ALA A 51 -6.71 0.08 10.24
CA ALA A 51 -6.90 0.58 11.61
C ALA A 51 -8.38 0.72 11.96
N LYS A 52 -9.09 1.62 11.26
CA LYS A 52 -10.52 1.90 11.47
C LYS A 52 -11.11 2.54 10.22
N GLU A 53 -12.42 2.35 10.01
CA GLU A 53 -13.14 2.97 8.88
C GLU A 53 -12.41 2.73 7.55
N ASN A 54 -11.99 3.79 6.85
CA ASN A 54 -11.20 3.67 5.61
C ASN A 54 -9.69 3.87 5.84
N THR A 55 -9.24 3.97 7.10
CA THR A 55 -7.84 4.27 7.43
C THR A 55 -6.94 3.03 7.37
N TRP A 56 -5.82 3.16 6.64
CA TRP A 56 -4.75 2.17 6.54
C TRP A 56 -3.43 2.75 7.05
N LEU A 57 -2.77 2.04 7.96
CA LEU A 57 -1.44 2.37 8.48
C LEU A 57 -0.37 1.71 7.61
N ARG A 58 0.72 2.44 7.32
CA ARG A 58 1.78 1.99 6.42
C ARG A 58 3.09 1.79 7.19
N TYR A 59 3.73 0.66 6.95
CA TYR A 59 4.92 0.23 7.68
C TYR A 59 6.00 -0.29 6.73
N THR A 60 7.26 -0.01 7.06
CA THR A 60 8.41 -0.63 6.39
C THR A 60 8.53 -2.09 6.83
N LEU A 61 9.34 -2.88 6.12
CA LEU A 61 9.66 -4.26 6.52
C LEU A 61 10.36 -4.39 7.88
N ARG A 62 10.86 -3.28 8.43
CA ARG A 62 11.47 -3.23 9.77
C ARG A 62 10.48 -2.84 10.86
N ASN A 63 9.18 -2.95 10.59
CA ASN A 63 8.08 -2.56 11.47
C ASN A 63 8.09 -1.07 11.85
N GLN A 64 8.68 -0.21 11.01
CA GLN A 64 8.68 1.23 11.25
C GLN A 64 7.47 1.85 10.57
N TRP A 65 6.63 2.53 11.35
CA TRP A 65 5.53 3.30 10.82
C TRP A 65 6.04 4.51 10.05
N TYR A 66 5.47 4.79 8.88
CA TYR A 66 5.85 5.97 8.08
C TYR A 66 4.65 6.79 7.59
N GLY A 67 3.43 6.43 7.99
CA GLY A 67 2.24 7.23 7.71
C GLY A 67 0.96 6.42 7.62
N PHE A 68 -0.10 7.08 7.18
CA PHE A 68 -1.41 6.46 6.94
C PHE A 68 -2.03 7.00 5.66
N THR A 69 -3.09 6.36 5.17
CA THR A 69 -3.96 6.84 4.10
C THR A 69 -5.42 6.47 4.37
N THR A 70 -6.36 7.06 3.63
CA THR A 70 -7.82 6.90 3.78
C THR A 70 -8.52 6.69 2.45
#